data_AF-A0A8H7ZSV9-F1
#
_entry.id   AF-A0A8H7ZSV9-F1
#
_cell.length_a   1.000
_cell.length_b   1.000
_cell.length_c   1.000
_cell.angle_alpha   90.00
_cell.angle_beta   90.00
_cell.angle_gamma   90.00
#
_symmetry.space_group_name_H-M   'P 1'
#
loop_
_entity.id
_entity.type
_entity.pdbx_description
1 polymer ?
#
loop_
_entity_poly.entity_id
_entity_poly.type
_entity_poly.pdbx_seq_one_letter_code
_entity_poly.pdbx_strand_id
1 'polypeptide(L)' 'MVPVADESAPKSDEHFLDAAPPGCVIVISAPPGAANAVWGGLATARAIALGVRGTVVDGRVRDIAEMRADGYPVSGVSQG' A
#
# COMPACT_ATOMS: atom_id res chain seq x y z
N MET A 1 -6.70 -6.44 6.40
CA MET A 1 -8.01 -6.27 5.71
C MET A 1 -9.08 -6.52 6.73
N VAL A 2 -10.01 -5.59 6.87
CA VAL A 2 -11.14 -5.77 7.77
C VAL A 2 -12.12 -6.75 7.12
N PRO A 3 -12.61 -7.77 7.84
CA PRO A 3 -13.72 -8.59 7.35
C PRO A 3 -14.90 -7.69 6.99
N VAL A 4 -15.54 -7.88 5.84
CA VAL A 4 -16.71 -7.09 5.41
C VAL A 4 -17.84 -7.09 6.47
N ALA A 5 -17.89 -8.13 7.31
CA ALA A 5 -18.87 -8.28 8.38
C ALA A 5 -18.52 -7.52 9.68
N ASP A 6 -17.33 -6.92 9.78
CA ASP A 6 -16.91 -6.19 10.98
C ASP A 6 -17.33 -4.71 10.89
N GLU A 7 -18.52 -4.43 11.42
CA GLU A 7 -19.12 -3.08 11.44
C GLU A 7 -18.41 -2.13 12.42
N SER A 8 -17.52 -2.64 13.27
CA SER A 8 -16.81 -1.85 14.29
C SER A 8 -15.52 -1.19 13.77
N ALA A 9 -15.09 -1.54 12.55
CA ALA A 9 -13.92 -0.93 11.96
C ALA A 9 -14.16 0.56 11.66
N PRO A 10 -13.19 1.44 11.98
CA PRO A 10 -13.30 2.85 11.66
C PRO A 10 -13.39 3.02 10.14
N LYS A 11 -14.53 3.54 9.67
CA LYS A 11 -14.69 3.99 8.30
C LYS A 11 -14.14 5.41 8.25
N SER A 12 -12.96 5.58 7.66
CA SER A 12 -12.45 6.92 7.35
C SER A 12 -13.14 7.44 6.10
N ASP A 13 -13.56 8.71 6.13
CA ASP A 13 -14.07 9.40 4.93
C ASP A 13 -12.96 9.65 3.90
N GLU A 14 -11.70 9.54 4.32
CA GLU A 14 -10.50 9.74 3.53
C GLU A 14 -9.81 8.42 3.20
N HIS A 15 -9.31 8.30 1.97
CA HIS A 15 -8.48 7.17 1.54
C HIS A 15 -7.14 7.22 2.29
N PHE A 16 -6.64 6.11 2.84
CA PHE A 16 -5.46 6.11 3.70
C PHE A 16 -4.19 6.74 3.08
N LEU A 17 -4.09 6.72 1.74
CA LEU A 17 -3.00 7.41 1.03
C LEU A 17 -3.05 8.92 1.22
N ASP A 18 -4.24 9.50 1.28
CA ASP A 18 -4.46 10.94 1.22
C ASP A 18 -4.16 11.58 2.59
N ALA A 19 -4.29 10.79 3.65
CA ALA A 19 -3.83 11.14 4.99
C ALA A 19 -2.30 11.06 5.17
N ALA A 20 -1.54 10.56 4.19
CA ALA A 20 -0.10 10.38 4.31
C ALA A 20 0.65 11.71 4.18
N PRO A 21 1.43 12.15 5.18
CA PRO A 21 2.17 13.39 5.09
C PRO A 21 3.35 13.27 4.10
N PRO A 22 3.68 14.34 3.36
CA PRO A 22 4.85 14.36 2.49
C PRO A 22 6.13 13.98 3.26
N GLY A 23 6.98 13.15 2.66
CA GLY A 23 8.21 12.68 3.26
C GLY A 23 8.08 11.37 4.07
N CYS A 24 6.87 10.85 4.28
CA CYS A 24 6.68 9.62 5.04
C CYS A 24 7.01 8.34 4.23
N VAL A 25 6.98 7.19 4.92
CA VAL A 25 6.99 5.86 4.32
C VAL A 25 5.71 5.16 4.72
N ILE A 26 5.04 4.52 3.76
CA ILE A 26 3.81 3.77 4.01
C ILE A 26 4.14 2.32 4.37
N VAL A 27 3.48 1.78 5.38
CA VAL A 27 3.60 0.37 5.77
C VAL A 27 2.23 -0.29 5.70
N ILE A 28 2.13 -1.40 4.97
CA ILE A 28 0.89 -2.16 4.78
C ILE A 28 1.09 -3.57 5.32
N SER A 29 0.22 -3.99 6.24
CA SER A 29 0.09 -5.38 6.66
C SER A 29 -1.14 -5.99 6.02
N ALA A 30 -0.91 -6.88 5.04
CA ALA A 30 -1.96 -7.66 4.43
C ALA A 30 -2.37 -8.79 5.37
N PRO A 31 -3.65 -9.22 5.36
CA PRO A 31 -4.04 -10.40 6.12
C PRO A 31 -3.31 -11.64 5.58
N PRO A 32 -3.06 -12.65 6.44
CA PRO A 32 -2.51 -13.93 6.00
C PRO A 32 -3.35 -14.55 4.87
N GLY A 33 -2.70 -15.15 3.87
CA GLY A 33 -3.39 -15.81 2.76
C GLY A 33 -4.04 -14.87 1.74
N ALA A 34 -3.79 -13.56 1.79
CA ALA A 34 -4.31 -12.61 0.79
C ALA A 34 -3.84 -12.97 -0.63
N ALA A 35 -4.71 -13.60 -1.43
CA ALA A 35 -4.38 -14.07 -2.78
C ALA A 35 -3.98 -12.94 -3.74
N ASN A 36 -4.50 -11.73 -3.51
CA ASN A 36 -4.32 -10.57 -4.38
C ASN A 36 -3.24 -9.61 -3.85
N ALA A 37 -2.61 -8.87 -4.75
CA ALA A 37 -1.71 -7.78 -4.38
C ALA A 37 -2.50 -6.64 -3.70
N VAL A 38 -1.94 -6.11 -2.61
CA VAL A 38 -2.52 -4.97 -1.86
C VAL A 38 -1.90 -3.63 -2.25
N TRP A 39 -0.84 -3.66 -3.05
CA TRP A 39 -0.15 -2.49 -3.59
C TRP A 39 0.23 -2.70 -5.06
N GLY A 40 0.14 -1.64 -5.86
CA GLY A 40 0.34 -1.66 -7.31
C GLY A 40 0.51 -0.26 -7.91
N GLY A 41 0.62 -0.17 -9.24
CA GLY A 41 0.98 1.08 -9.94
C GLY A 41 0.13 2.30 -9.58
N LEU A 42 -1.19 2.17 -9.51
CA LEU A 42 -2.09 3.28 -9.17
C LEU A 42 -1.81 3.87 -7.76
N ALA A 43 -1.58 3.00 -6.78
CA ALA A 43 -1.27 3.42 -5.42
C ALA A 43 0.11 4.11 -5.36
N THR A 44 1.10 3.59 -6.09
CA THR A 44 2.41 4.22 -6.26
C THR A 44 2.31 5.60 -6.89
N ALA A 45 1.57 5.75 -8.00
CA ALA A 45 1.41 7.03 -8.68
C ALA A 45 0.83 8.11 -7.73
N ARG A 46 -0.18 7.74 -6.92
CA ARG A 46 -0.72 8.66 -5.91
C ARG A 46 0.29 8.96 -4.80
N ALA A 47 0.99 7.96 -4.30
CA ALA A 47 2.02 8.14 -3.26
C ALA A 47 3.14 9.09 -3.71
N ILE A 48 3.59 8.98 -4.97
CA ILE A 48 4.55 9.91 -5.57
C ILE A 48 3.98 11.33 -5.61
N ALA A 49 2.74 11.50 -6.06
CA ALA A 49 2.07 12.80 -6.12
C ALA A 49 1.93 13.47 -4.73
N LEU A 50 1.83 12.67 -3.67
CA LEU A 50 1.76 13.13 -2.28
C LEU A 50 3.13 13.31 -1.62
N GLY A 51 4.23 13.04 -2.33
CA GLY A 51 5.60 13.20 -1.81
C GLY A 51 6.01 12.10 -0.83
N VAL A 52 5.37 10.93 -0.86
CA VAL A 52 5.77 9.75 -0.08
C VAL A 52 7.10 9.22 -0.59
N ARG A 53 7.94 8.70 0.32
CA ARG A 53 9.33 8.29 0.02
C ARG A 53 9.47 6.81 -0.33
N GLY A 54 8.45 6.00 -0.09
CA GLY A 54 8.44 4.57 -0.37
C GLY A 54 7.33 3.82 0.35
N THR A 55 7.18 2.54 -0.01
CA THR A 55 6.18 1.66 0.61
C THR A 55 6.79 0.30 1.00
N VAL A 56 6.49 -0.16 2.21
CA VAL A 56 6.79 -1.51 2.70
C VAL A 56 5.48 -2.29 2.82
N VAL A 57 5.44 -3.48 2.23
CA VAL A 57 4.26 -4.34 2.24
C VAL A 57 4.62 -5.69 2.83
N ASP A 58 4.01 -6.02 3.96
CA ASP A 58 3.91 -7.39 4.43
C ASP A 58 2.73 -8.05 3.70
N GLY A 59 3.00 -8.58 2.51
CA GLY A 59 2.01 -9.04 1.56
C GLY A 59 2.48 -8.96 0.09
N ARG A 60 1.56 -9.26 -0.82
CA ARG A 60 1.83 -9.29 -2.26
C ARG A 60 1.81 -7.88 -2.87
N VAL A 61 2.77 -7.62 -3.74
CA VAL A 61 2.93 -6.38 -4.52
C VAL A 61 2.96 -6.72 -6.00
N ARG A 62 2.32 -5.91 -6.85
CA ARG A 62 2.41 -6.01 -8.32
C ARG A 62 3.16 -4.82 -8.91
N ASP A 63 3.48 -4.87 -10.20
CA ASP A 63 4.06 -3.77 -10.99
C ASP A 63 5.42 -3.23 -10.48
N ILE A 64 6.19 -4.07 -9.76
CA ILE A 64 7.46 -3.67 -9.12
C ILE A 64 8.46 -3.06 -10.12
N ALA A 65 8.50 -3.56 -11.35
CA ALA A 65 9.40 -3.06 -12.38
C ALA A 65 9.09 -1.60 -12.76
N GLU A 66 7.81 -1.25 -12.89
CA GLU A 66 7.35 0.10 -13.21
C GLU A 66 7.66 1.06 -12.07
N MET A 67 7.36 0.67 -10.82
CA MET A 67 7.68 1.48 -9.63
C MET A 67 9.17 1.76 -9.48
N ARG A 68 10.02 0.79 -9.83
CA ARG A 68 11.48 0.98 -9.84
C ARG A 68 11.92 1.95 -10.94
N ALA A 69 11.29 1.90 -12.11
CA ALA A 69 11.55 2.84 -13.20
C ALA A 69 11.14 4.27 -12.81
N ASP A 70 10.08 4.42 -12.02
CA ASP A 70 9.63 5.70 -11.45
C ASP A 70 10.49 6.19 -10.27
N GLY A 71 11.51 5.44 -9.88
CA GLY A 71 12.38 5.77 -8.75
C GLY A 71 11.70 5.64 -7.38
N TYR A 72 10.57 4.93 -7.30
CA TYR A 72 9.80 4.75 -6.06
C TYR A 72 10.15 3.41 -5.39
N PRO A 73 10.82 3.42 -4.22
CA PRO A 73 11.24 2.20 -3.57
C PRO A 73 10.04 1.46 -2.95
N VAL A 74 9.85 0.21 -3.37
CA VAL A 74 8.84 -0.70 -2.82
C VAL A 74 9.44 -2.06 -2.51
N SER A 75 9.13 -2.57 -1.32
CA SER A 75 9.49 -3.92 -0.89
C SER A 75 8.24 -4.68 -0.42
N GLY A 76 8.09 -5.92 -0.89
CA GLY A 76 7.04 -6.84 -0.47
C GLY A 76 7.62 -8.12 0.13
N VAL A 77 7.06 -8.61 1.23
CA VAL A 77 7.32 -9.97 1.74
C VAL A 77 6.09 -10.83 1.47
N SER A 78 6.22 -11.89 0.67
CA SER A 78 5.12 -12.82 0.46
C SER A 78 4.97 -13.70 1.69
N GLN A 79 3.87 -13.55 2.43
CA GLN A 79 3.39 -14.56 3.38
C GLN A 79 2.97 -15.78 2.55
N GLY A 80 3.62 -16.93 2.80
CA GLY A 80 3.40 -18.19 2.09
C GLY A 80 1.95 -18.68 2.16
#